data_AF-A0A318DCB2-F1
#
_entry.id   AF-A0A318DCB2-F1
#
_cell.length_a   1.000
_cell.length_b   1.000
_cell.length_c   1.000
_cell.angle_alpha   90.00
_cell.angle_beta   90.00
_cell.angle_gamma   90.00
#
_symmetry.space_group_name_H-M   'P 1'
#
loop_
_entity.id
_entity.type
_entity.pdbx_description
1 polymer ?
#
loop_
_entity_poly.entity_id
_entity_poly.type
_entity_poly.pdbx_seq_one_letter_code
_entity_poly.pdbx_strand_id
1 'polypeptide(L)'
;MEHDRPVYVTRYMTALSTPAMARWASSDAHRELAKERSLKVINAPWKAEVAQVDISREFGFLRDFWNLFHECIQSCQALDLIREMASDAMDLVKADRHTATVTFWVESYLNEVYIFQSRLLDLITFIQRRYKKDKDFTEFVSEVGDSLAGFVKEQLEALVTDRGAHVHERRHRLTDPELVRLTLLDTMIDVLGDVELNETRDQARKDAATWLSKQLRHASGLVWHLLDEVCRGFSDGILLDNDRIIVPNHLKDDLTAFRNAQANAVPESKAP
;
A
#
# COMPACT_ATOMS: atom_id res chain seq x y z
N MET A 1 -3.51 -2.25 -18.32
CA MET A 1 -3.71 -0.81 -18.64
C MET A 1 -2.97 -0.04 -17.56
N GLU A 2 -2.12 0.93 -17.90
CA GLU A 2 -1.47 1.72 -16.86
C GLU A 2 -2.56 2.55 -16.17
N HIS A 3 -2.88 2.21 -14.91
CA HIS A 3 -3.81 3.00 -14.11
C HIS A 3 -3.14 4.35 -13.85
N ASP A 4 -3.77 5.43 -14.31
CA ASP A 4 -3.31 6.78 -14.00
C ASP A 4 -3.25 6.90 -12.48
N ARG A 5 -2.05 7.13 -11.96
CA ARG A 5 -1.84 7.24 -10.52
C ARG A 5 -2.62 8.45 -10.00
N PRO A 6 -3.23 8.35 -8.81
CA PRO A 6 -3.88 9.50 -8.19
C PRO A 6 -2.92 10.68 -8.03
N VAL A 7 -3.49 11.89 -8.02
CA VAL A 7 -2.74 13.14 -8.13
C VAL A 7 -1.78 13.32 -6.95
N TYR A 8 -2.26 13.15 -5.71
CA TYR A 8 -1.42 13.39 -4.54
C TYR A 8 -0.39 12.28 -4.34
N VAL A 9 -0.72 11.04 -4.72
CA VAL A 9 0.28 9.96 -4.77
C VAL A 9 1.42 10.32 -5.72
N THR A 10 1.09 10.85 -6.91
CA THR A 10 2.11 11.27 -7.89
C THR A 10 2.98 12.40 -7.35
N ARG A 11 2.39 13.39 -6.67
CA ARG A 11 3.15 14.48 -6.03
C ARG A 11 4.10 13.96 -4.95
N TYR A 12 3.65 13.03 -4.09
CA TYR A 12 4.51 12.41 -3.07
C TYR A 12 5.62 11.58 -3.70
N MET A 13 5.34 10.84 -4.77
CA MET A 13 6.37 10.12 -5.52
C MET A 13 7.44 11.07 -6.04
N THR A 14 7.07 12.19 -6.64
CA THR A 14 8.03 13.22 -7.08
C THR A 14 8.84 13.73 -5.90
N ALA A 15 8.17 14.15 -4.82
CA ALA A 15 8.80 14.77 -3.67
C ALA A 15 9.79 13.87 -2.93
N LEU A 16 9.48 12.58 -2.83
CA LEU A 16 10.31 11.60 -2.11
C LEU A 16 11.35 10.93 -3.02
N SER A 17 11.10 10.85 -4.34
CA SER A 17 12.04 10.23 -5.28
C SER A 17 13.23 11.13 -5.60
N THR A 18 13.07 12.47 -5.64
CA THR A 18 14.19 13.38 -5.93
C THR A 18 15.36 13.23 -4.94
N PRO A 19 15.15 13.24 -3.61
CA PRO A 19 16.21 12.96 -2.64
C PRO A 19 16.79 11.54 -2.77
N ALA A 20 15.96 10.55 -3.10
CA ALA A 20 16.39 9.16 -3.28
C ALA A 20 17.30 9.01 -4.51
N MET A 21 16.92 9.61 -5.64
CA MET A 21 17.68 9.60 -6.90
C MET A 21 18.99 10.39 -6.80
N ALA A 22 18.97 11.57 -6.16
CA ALA A 22 20.18 12.37 -5.97
C ALA A 22 21.29 11.55 -5.28
N ARG A 23 20.92 10.71 -4.29
CA ARG A 23 21.85 9.78 -3.64
C ARG A 23 22.29 8.62 -4.53
N TRP A 24 21.38 8.03 -5.30
CA TRP A 24 21.73 6.94 -6.24
C TRP A 24 22.71 7.39 -7.32
N ALA A 25 22.64 8.67 -7.71
CA ALA A 25 23.55 9.27 -8.66
C ALA A 25 24.90 9.65 -8.03
N SER A 26 24.97 9.92 -6.72
CA SER A 26 26.11 10.61 -6.12
C SER A 26 27.17 9.72 -5.45
N SER A 27 27.12 8.38 -5.52
CA SER A 27 28.08 7.57 -4.75
C SER A 27 28.27 6.14 -5.27
N ASP A 28 29.34 5.92 -6.04
CA ASP A 28 29.88 4.57 -6.30
C ASP A 28 30.22 3.85 -4.98
N ALA A 29 30.63 4.61 -3.96
CA ALA A 29 30.85 4.08 -2.61
C ALA A 29 29.57 3.51 -1.98
N HIS A 30 28.39 4.06 -2.29
CA HIS A 30 27.11 3.52 -1.82
C HIS A 30 26.73 2.24 -2.54
N ARG A 31 27.03 2.12 -3.83
CA ARG A 31 26.80 0.89 -4.59
C ARG A 31 27.68 -0.23 -4.05
N GLU A 32 28.96 0.03 -3.84
CA GLU A 32 29.88 -0.96 -3.26
C GLU A 32 29.51 -1.30 -1.81
N LEU A 33 29.13 -0.32 -0.99
CA LEU A 33 28.64 -0.58 0.37
C LEU A 33 27.33 -1.40 0.38
N ALA A 34 26.40 -1.10 -0.53
CA ALA A 34 25.15 -1.86 -0.66
C ALA A 34 25.44 -3.31 -1.07
N LYS A 35 26.34 -3.50 -2.04
CA LYS A 35 26.81 -4.82 -2.49
C LYS A 35 27.49 -5.59 -1.36
N GLU A 36 28.38 -4.94 -0.59
CA GLU A 36 29.04 -5.54 0.57
C GLU A 36 28.02 -5.94 1.65
N ARG A 37 27.01 -5.10 1.91
CA ARG A 37 25.92 -5.41 2.85
C ARG A 37 25.08 -6.60 2.39
N SER A 38 24.67 -6.63 1.12
CA SER A 38 23.93 -7.76 0.55
C SER A 38 24.72 -9.05 0.69
N LEU A 39 26.03 -9.03 0.38
CA LEU A 39 26.90 -10.19 0.58
C LEU A 39 27.01 -10.61 2.05
N LYS A 40 27.12 -9.65 2.99
CA LYS A 40 27.13 -9.95 4.44
C LYS A 40 25.82 -10.56 4.93
N VAL A 41 24.67 -10.05 4.48
CA VAL A 41 23.35 -10.60 4.84
C VAL A 41 23.17 -12.00 4.25
N ILE A 42 23.58 -12.22 2.99
CA ILE A 42 23.52 -13.55 2.36
C ILE A 42 24.41 -14.55 3.11
N ASN A 43 25.61 -14.15 3.51
CA ASN A 43 26.59 -15.04 4.14
C ASN A 43 26.36 -15.24 5.65
N ALA A 44 25.69 -14.30 6.33
CA ALA A 44 25.42 -14.38 7.77
C ALA A 44 24.05 -13.77 8.15
N PRO A 45 22.94 -14.36 7.66
CA PRO A 45 21.60 -13.75 7.74
C PRO A 45 21.08 -13.45 9.15
N TRP A 46 21.67 -14.09 10.17
CA TRP A 46 21.16 -14.05 11.55
C TRP A 46 22.06 -13.30 12.54
N LYS A 47 23.24 -12.81 12.13
CA LYS A 47 24.24 -12.21 13.04
C LYS A 47 24.91 -10.94 12.53
N ALA A 48 24.56 -10.47 11.33
CA ALA A 48 25.16 -9.25 10.80
C ALA A 48 24.56 -8.02 11.51
N GLU A 49 25.19 -7.58 12.60
CA GLU A 49 25.06 -6.20 13.05
C GLU A 49 25.62 -5.30 11.94
N VAL A 50 24.72 -4.72 11.15
CA VAL A 50 25.09 -3.79 10.10
C VAL A 50 25.58 -2.52 10.77
N ALA A 51 26.90 -2.27 10.69
CA ALA A 51 27.50 -1.05 11.20
C ALA A 51 26.68 0.18 10.75
N GLN A 52 26.29 1.00 11.73
CA GLN A 52 25.62 2.27 11.47
C GLN A 52 26.56 3.13 10.65
N VAL A 53 26.17 3.38 9.40
CA VAL A 53 26.83 4.40 8.59
C VAL A 53 26.34 5.72 9.13
N ASP A 54 27.26 6.65 9.31
CA ASP A 54 26.94 8.02 9.69
C ASP A 54 26.11 8.63 8.54
N ILE A 55 24.80 8.64 8.75
CA ILE A 55 23.81 9.10 7.78
C ILE A 55 23.18 10.34 8.39
N SER A 56 23.15 11.41 7.61
CA SER A 56 22.44 12.65 7.95
C SER A 56 21.02 12.35 8.45
N ARG A 57 20.56 13.07 9.47
CA ARG A 57 19.24 12.84 10.08
C ARG A 57 18.12 13.12 9.09
N GLU A 58 18.29 14.18 8.30
CA GLU A 58 17.35 14.59 7.27
C GLU A 58 17.22 13.50 6.22
N PHE A 59 18.36 12.97 5.77
CA PHE A 59 18.37 11.87 4.84
C PHE A 59 17.70 10.62 5.42
N GLY A 60 18.05 10.24 6.65
CA GLY A 60 17.49 9.07 7.31
C GLY A 60 15.96 9.14 7.36
N PHE A 61 15.42 10.31 7.69
CA PHE A 61 14.01 10.59 7.65
C PHE A 61 13.38 10.43 6.27
N LEU A 62 13.92 11.08 5.23
CA LEU A 62 13.35 11.03 3.87
C LEU A 62 13.41 9.63 3.28
N ARG A 63 14.48 8.87 3.55
CA ARG A 63 14.57 7.45 3.17
C ARG A 63 13.49 6.62 3.83
N ASP A 64 13.35 6.73 5.15
CA ASP A 64 12.38 5.93 5.89
C ASP A 64 10.95 6.27 5.45
N PHE A 65 10.68 7.55 5.15
CA PHE A 65 9.42 8.00 4.58
C PHE A 65 9.18 7.39 3.19
N TRP A 66 10.16 7.48 2.28
CA TRP A 66 10.08 6.86 0.95
C TRP A 66 9.78 5.37 1.04
N ASN A 67 10.47 4.63 1.91
CA ASN A 67 10.28 3.19 2.02
C ASN A 67 8.85 2.82 2.42
N LEU A 68 8.31 3.44 3.49
CA LEU A 68 6.94 3.18 3.94
C LEU A 68 5.90 3.58 2.89
N PHE A 69 6.10 4.73 2.24
CA PHE A 69 5.21 5.19 1.19
C PHE A 69 5.25 4.25 -0.03
N HIS A 70 6.44 3.81 -0.43
CA HIS A 70 6.62 2.90 -1.55
C HIS A 70 6.03 1.51 -1.27
N GLU A 71 6.09 1.01 -0.03
CA GLU A 71 5.41 -0.23 0.36
C GLU A 71 3.88 -0.12 0.21
N CYS A 72 3.29 1.04 0.48
CA CYS A 72 1.87 1.29 0.21
C CYS A 72 1.57 1.22 -1.29
N ILE A 73 2.39 1.86 -2.13
CA ILE A 73 2.27 1.81 -3.60
C ILE A 73 2.38 0.36 -4.10
N GLN A 74 3.36 -0.40 -3.61
CA GLN A 74 3.54 -1.80 -4.00
C GLN A 74 2.32 -2.64 -3.67
N SER A 75 1.63 -2.36 -2.57
CA SER A 75 0.39 -3.06 -2.21
C SER A 75 -0.75 -2.74 -3.19
N CYS A 76 -0.87 -1.48 -3.59
CA CYS A 76 -1.86 -1.06 -4.59
C CYS A 76 -1.59 -1.73 -5.95
N GLN A 77 -0.32 -1.73 -6.37
CA GLN A 77 0.12 -2.40 -7.61
C GLN A 77 -0.07 -3.92 -7.55
N ALA A 78 0.16 -4.54 -6.39
CA ALA A 78 -0.09 -5.96 -6.20
C ALA A 78 -1.58 -6.29 -6.37
N LEU A 79 -2.49 -5.45 -5.86
CA LEU A 79 -3.93 -5.61 -6.09
C LEU A 79 -4.34 -5.42 -7.55
N ASP A 80 -3.72 -4.46 -8.26
CA ASP A 80 -3.93 -4.33 -9.71
C ASP A 80 -3.47 -5.56 -10.48
N LEU A 81 -2.30 -6.11 -10.13
CA LEU A 81 -1.77 -7.32 -10.73
C LEU A 81 -2.67 -8.53 -10.44
N ILE A 82 -3.13 -8.69 -9.19
CA ILE A 82 -4.08 -9.75 -8.80
C ILE A 82 -5.37 -9.62 -9.64
N ARG A 83 -5.89 -8.40 -9.82
CA ARG A 83 -7.07 -8.16 -10.65
C ARG A 83 -6.86 -8.58 -12.10
N GLU A 84 -5.74 -8.18 -12.71
CA GLU A 84 -5.42 -8.53 -14.10
C GLU A 84 -5.21 -10.05 -14.26
N MET A 85 -4.38 -10.65 -13.42
CA MET A 85 -4.10 -12.09 -13.47
C MET A 85 -5.34 -12.94 -13.18
N ALA A 86 -6.21 -12.53 -12.25
CA ALA A 86 -7.44 -13.25 -11.98
C ALA A 86 -8.38 -13.22 -13.19
N SER A 87 -8.53 -12.06 -13.84
CA SER A 87 -9.35 -11.92 -15.04
C SER A 87 -8.86 -12.85 -16.15
N ASP A 88 -7.55 -12.82 -16.45
CA ASP A 88 -6.95 -13.66 -17.49
C ASP A 88 -7.03 -15.16 -17.14
N ALA A 89 -6.86 -15.49 -15.85
CA ALA A 89 -6.91 -16.88 -15.39
C ALA A 89 -8.31 -17.49 -15.50
N MET A 90 -9.39 -16.72 -15.30
CA MET A 90 -10.76 -17.24 -15.36
C MET A 90 -11.13 -17.78 -16.74
N ASP A 91 -10.60 -17.20 -17.82
CA ASP A 91 -10.88 -17.67 -19.19
C ASP A 91 -10.11 -18.94 -19.55
N LEU A 92 -8.99 -19.22 -18.85
CA LEU A 92 -8.07 -20.31 -19.16
C LEU A 92 -8.17 -21.49 -18.17
N VAL A 93 -8.88 -21.32 -17.06
CA VAL A 93 -8.97 -22.34 -16.02
C VAL A 93 -9.76 -23.56 -16.49
N LYS A 94 -9.23 -24.75 -16.21
CA LYS A 94 -10.00 -25.99 -16.42
C LYS A 94 -11.19 -26.06 -15.49
N ALA A 95 -12.30 -26.61 -15.97
CA ALA A 95 -13.55 -26.72 -15.23
C ALA A 95 -13.39 -27.36 -13.83
N ASP A 96 -12.59 -28.42 -13.72
CA ASP A 96 -12.31 -29.16 -12.48
C ASP A 96 -11.52 -28.35 -11.44
N ARG A 97 -10.91 -27.23 -11.84
CA ARG A 97 -10.12 -26.36 -10.96
C ARG A 97 -10.78 -25.03 -10.67
N HIS A 98 -11.91 -24.71 -11.32
CA HIS A 98 -12.53 -23.39 -11.28
C HIS A 98 -12.77 -22.90 -9.84
N THR A 99 -13.44 -23.70 -9.00
CA THR A 99 -13.76 -23.33 -7.62
C THR A 99 -12.51 -23.08 -6.77
N ALA A 100 -11.48 -23.91 -6.92
CA ALA A 100 -10.20 -23.73 -6.24
C ALA A 100 -9.50 -22.45 -6.70
N THR A 101 -9.54 -22.14 -8.00
CA THR A 101 -8.94 -20.92 -8.55
C THR A 101 -9.68 -19.67 -8.12
N VAL A 102 -11.02 -19.65 -8.10
CA VAL A 102 -11.79 -18.52 -7.56
C VAL A 102 -11.45 -18.32 -6.07
N THR A 103 -11.45 -19.40 -5.28
CA THR A 103 -11.11 -19.34 -3.85
C THR A 103 -9.71 -18.76 -3.62
N PHE A 104 -8.71 -19.22 -4.38
CA PHE A 104 -7.34 -18.72 -4.31
C PHE A 104 -7.26 -17.21 -4.55
N TRP A 105 -7.96 -16.70 -5.57
CA TRP A 105 -7.95 -15.28 -5.87
C TRP A 105 -8.68 -14.45 -4.81
N VAL A 106 -9.77 -14.97 -4.24
CA VAL A 106 -10.47 -14.34 -3.11
C VAL A 106 -9.53 -14.17 -1.92
N GLU A 107 -8.89 -15.26 -1.51
CA GLU A 107 -7.94 -15.25 -0.39
C GLU A 107 -6.75 -14.31 -0.66
N SER A 108 -6.25 -14.30 -1.90
CA SER A 108 -5.12 -13.46 -2.31
C SER A 108 -5.42 -11.97 -2.19
N TYR A 109 -6.55 -11.50 -2.73
CA TYR A 109 -6.85 -10.07 -2.67
C TYR A 109 -7.20 -9.61 -1.25
N LEU A 110 -7.92 -10.44 -0.48
CA LEU A 110 -8.23 -10.11 0.92
C LEU A 110 -6.98 -10.02 1.78
N ASN A 111 -6.00 -10.89 1.54
CA ASN A 111 -4.72 -10.81 2.22
C ASN A 111 -3.94 -9.54 1.85
N GLU A 112 -3.94 -9.15 0.57
CA GLU A 112 -3.27 -7.92 0.13
C GLU A 112 -3.96 -6.66 0.66
N VAL A 113 -5.30 -6.63 0.73
CA VAL A 113 -6.05 -5.52 1.37
C VAL A 113 -5.66 -5.36 2.84
N TYR A 114 -5.51 -6.46 3.58
CA TYR A 114 -5.06 -6.43 4.97
C TYR A 114 -3.62 -5.91 5.12
N ILE A 115 -2.72 -6.35 4.24
CA ILE A 115 -1.33 -5.87 4.19
C ILE A 115 -1.29 -4.37 3.89
N PHE A 116 -2.07 -3.92 2.91
CA PHE A 116 -2.22 -2.51 2.56
C PHE A 116 -2.70 -1.68 3.76
N GLN A 117 -3.75 -2.11 4.46
CA GLN A 117 -4.24 -1.42 5.67
C GLN A 117 -3.12 -1.24 6.69
N SER A 118 -2.38 -2.32 6.98
CA SER A 118 -1.28 -2.30 7.95
C SER A 118 -0.20 -1.29 7.55
N ARG A 119 0.25 -1.35 6.29
CA ARG A 119 1.26 -0.43 5.74
C ARG A 119 0.80 1.03 5.73
N LEU A 120 -0.46 1.29 5.38
CA LEU A 120 -1.00 2.65 5.34
C LEU A 120 -1.13 3.24 6.75
N LEU A 121 -1.57 2.45 7.73
CA LEU A 121 -1.61 2.88 9.14
C LEU A 121 -0.20 3.11 9.71
N ASP A 122 0.79 2.31 9.31
CA ASP A 122 2.19 2.52 9.68
C ASP A 122 2.75 3.80 9.07
N LEU A 123 2.40 4.11 7.82
CA LEU A 123 2.75 5.38 7.17
C LEU A 123 2.16 6.58 7.92
N ILE A 124 0.86 6.55 8.24
CA ILE A 124 0.19 7.60 9.01
C ILE A 124 0.89 7.78 10.37
N THR A 125 1.10 6.68 11.09
CA THR A 125 1.76 6.67 12.40
C THR A 125 3.19 7.22 12.32
N PHE A 126 3.93 6.88 11.26
CA PHE A 126 5.26 7.40 11.01
C PHE A 126 5.24 8.92 10.85
N ILE A 127 4.37 9.45 9.98
CA ILE A 127 4.22 10.89 9.77
C ILE A 127 3.89 11.58 11.11
N GLN A 128 2.87 11.10 11.83
CA GLN A 128 2.51 11.63 13.14
C GLN A 128 3.71 11.67 14.09
N ARG A 129 4.41 10.54 14.29
CA ARG A 129 5.53 10.46 15.24
C ARG A 129 6.71 11.36 14.87
N ARG A 130 6.99 11.54 13.58
CA ARG A 130 8.08 12.39 13.12
C ARG A 130 7.72 13.87 13.24
N TYR A 131 6.52 14.28 12.83
CA TYR A 131 6.14 15.69 12.84
C TYR A 131 5.63 16.20 14.20
N LYS A 132 5.11 15.33 15.09
CA LYS A 132 4.62 15.70 16.43
C LYS A 132 5.68 16.29 17.38
N LYS A 133 6.97 16.17 17.03
CA LYS A 133 8.06 16.78 17.80
C LYS A 133 8.33 18.23 17.39
N ASP A 134 7.70 18.69 16.32
CA ASP A 134 7.85 20.03 15.80
C ASP A 134 6.57 20.83 16.09
N LYS A 135 6.72 21.96 16.79
CA LYS A 135 5.59 22.70 17.37
C LYS A 135 4.62 23.19 16.28
N ASP A 136 5.17 23.55 15.13
CA ASP A 136 4.41 24.11 14.01
C ASP A 136 3.49 23.07 13.35
N PHE A 137 3.75 21.77 13.54
CA PHE A 137 3.01 20.68 12.90
C PHE A 137 2.22 19.81 13.88
N THR A 138 2.48 19.94 15.18
CA THR A 138 2.03 18.98 16.21
C THR A 138 0.52 18.80 16.24
N GLU A 139 -0.24 19.89 16.23
CA GLU A 139 -1.70 19.89 16.26
C GLU A 139 -2.25 19.29 14.97
N PHE A 140 -1.88 19.89 13.81
CA PHE A 140 -2.29 19.44 12.48
C PHE A 140 -2.05 17.94 12.25
N VAL A 141 -0.83 17.44 12.44
CA VAL A 141 -0.53 16.04 12.13
C VAL A 141 -1.21 15.06 13.08
N SER A 142 -1.46 15.46 14.33
CA SER A 142 -2.18 14.61 15.28
C SER A 142 -3.64 14.49 14.87
N GLU A 143 -4.33 15.61 14.67
CA GLU A 143 -5.76 15.63 14.32
C GLU A 143 -6.04 14.98 12.97
N VAL A 144 -5.30 15.40 11.93
CA VAL A 144 -5.46 14.86 10.58
C VAL A 144 -5.07 13.38 10.56
N GLY A 145 -3.97 13.00 11.21
CA GLY A 145 -3.53 11.62 11.24
C GLY A 145 -4.52 10.69 11.95
N ASP A 146 -5.10 11.11 13.08
CA ASP A 146 -6.08 10.31 13.81
C ASP A 146 -7.38 10.17 13.02
N SER A 147 -7.84 11.26 12.39
CA SER A 147 -9.01 11.24 11.50
C SER A 147 -8.79 10.32 10.29
N LEU A 148 -7.65 10.40 9.62
CA LEU A 148 -7.31 9.55 8.48
C LEU A 148 -7.17 8.07 8.88
N ALA A 149 -6.57 7.79 10.03
CA ALA A 149 -6.44 6.43 10.54
C ALA A 149 -7.82 5.81 10.86
N GLY A 150 -8.74 6.62 11.43
CA GLY A 150 -10.12 6.22 11.64
C GLY A 150 -10.83 5.92 10.32
N PHE A 151 -10.73 6.83 9.36
CA PHE A 151 -11.31 6.69 8.03
C PHE A 151 -10.81 5.42 7.31
N VAL A 152 -9.49 5.16 7.27
CA VAL A 152 -8.92 3.96 6.64
C VAL A 152 -9.42 2.67 7.31
N LYS A 153 -9.53 2.65 8.65
CA LYS A 153 -10.06 1.49 9.38
C LYS A 153 -11.51 1.23 9.04
N GLU A 154 -12.35 2.26 9.07
CA GLU A 154 -13.78 2.18 8.76
C GLU A 154 -14.00 1.66 7.33
N GLN A 155 -13.32 2.25 6.35
CA GLN A 155 -13.50 1.88 4.93
C GLN A 155 -13.05 0.43 4.62
N LEU A 156 -12.12 -0.13 5.40
CA LEU A 156 -11.59 -1.49 5.19
C LEU A 156 -12.12 -2.52 6.19
N GLU A 157 -12.96 -2.12 7.15
CA GLU A 157 -13.40 -2.96 8.26
C GLU A 157 -14.08 -4.25 7.78
N ALA A 158 -14.99 -4.13 6.81
CA ALA A 158 -15.73 -5.28 6.29
C ALA A 158 -14.80 -6.32 5.65
N LEU A 159 -13.85 -5.88 4.81
CA LEU A 159 -12.90 -6.75 4.11
C LEU A 159 -11.91 -7.41 5.08
N VAL A 160 -11.42 -6.66 6.06
CA VAL A 160 -10.48 -7.16 7.07
C VAL A 160 -11.17 -8.13 8.03
N THR A 161 -12.42 -7.85 8.40
CA THR A 161 -13.23 -8.76 9.23
C THR A 161 -13.51 -10.07 8.50
N ASP A 162 -13.89 -10.01 7.22
CA ASP A 162 -14.11 -11.22 6.42
C ASP A 162 -12.83 -12.08 6.31
N ARG A 163 -11.69 -11.45 6.04
CA ARG A 163 -10.37 -12.11 6.07
C ARG A 163 -10.04 -12.70 7.44
N GLY A 164 -10.32 -11.97 8.52
CA GLY A 164 -10.06 -12.41 9.89
C GLY A 164 -10.87 -13.64 10.27
N ALA A 165 -12.18 -13.61 10.01
CA ALA A 165 -13.08 -14.75 10.19
C ALA A 165 -12.63 -15.94 9.35
N HIS A 166 -12.12 -15.69 8.14
CA HIS A 166 -11.60 -16.75 7.29
C HIS A 166 -10.41 -17.51 7.90
N VAL A 167 -9.42 -16.75 8.37
CA VAL A 167 -8.17 -17.30 8.87
C VAL A 167 -8.35 -17.96 10.24
N HIS A 168 -9.25 -17.42 11.08
CA HIS A 168 -9.35 -17.81 12.49
C HIS A 168 -10.59 -18.64 12.84
N GLU A 169 -11.68 -18.54 12.08
CA GLU A 169 -12.95 -19.18 12.45
C GLU A 169 -13.37 -20.27 11.45
N ARG A 170 -13.42 -19.95 10.15
CA ARG A 170 -14.03 -20.83 9.13
C ARG A 170 -13.54 -20.52 7.72
N ARG A 171 -13.41 -21.51 6.84
CA ARG A 171 -12.93 -21.26 5.45
C ARG A 171 -13.97 -20.50 4.59
N HIS A 172 -13.54 -19.60 3.70
CA HIS A 172 -14.41 -18.77 2.84
C HIS A 172 -15.39 -19.58 2.00
N ARG A 173 -14.98 -20.77 1.56
CA ARG A 173 -15.83 -21.73 0.84
C ARG A 173 -17.11 -22.14 1.60
N LEU A 174 -17.22 -21.79 2.89
CA LEU A 174 -18.36 -22.10 3.77
C LEU A 174 -19.17 -20.85 4.16
N THR A 175 -18.81 -19.66 3.67
CA THR A 175 -19.40 -18.39 4.12
C THR A 175 -19.76 -17.46 2.98
N ASP A 176 -18.92 -17.38 1.96
CA ASP A 176 -19.23 -16.61 0.76
C ASP A 176 -20.33 -17.34 -0.04
N PRO A 177 -21.48 -16.70 -0.31
CA PRO A 177 -22.59 -17.38 -0.97
C PRO A 177 -22.26 -17.99 -2.32
N GLU A 178 -21.40 -17.34 -3.11
CA GLU A 178 -21.01 -17.82 -4.44
C GLU A 178 -20.06 -19.03 -4.33
N LEU A 179 -19.08 -18.97 -3.42
CA LEU A 179 -18.17 -20.09 -3.17
C LEU A 179 -18.86 -21.28 -2.51
N VAL A 180 -19.80 -21.05 -1.60
CA VAL A 180 -20.62 -22.10 -0.97
C VAL A 180 -21.43 -22.82 -2.04
N ARG A 181 -22.09 -22.06 -2.92
CA ARG A 181 -22.87 -22.60 -4.04
C ARG A 181 -22.01 -23.44 -4.96
N LEU A 182 -20.83 -22.94 -5.36
CA LEU A 182 -19.89 -23.69 -6.20
C LEU A 182 -19.41 -24.97 -5.52
N THR A 183 -19.00 -24.90 -4.26
CA THR A 183 -18.51 -26.06 -3.51
C THR A 183 -19.58 -27.15 -3.37
N LEU A 184 -20.83 -26.74 -3.14
CA LEU A 184 -21.96 -27.66 -3.07
C LEU A 184 -22.20 -28.34 -4.43
N LEU A 185 -22.23 -27.57 -5.52
CA LEU A 185 -22.44 -28.10 -6.86
C LEU A 185 -21.32 -29.05 -7.29
N ASP A 186 -20.06 -28.72 -7.00
CA ASP A 186 -18.94 -29.63 -7.24
C ASP A 186 -19.09 -30.93 -6.44
N THR A 187 -19.55 -30.86 -5.18
CA THR A 187 -19.80 -32.06 -4.38
C THR A 187 -20.93 -32.91 -4.96
N MET A 188 -22.07 -32.31 -5.32
CA MET A 188 -23.20 -33.04 -5.89
C MET A 188 -22.84 -33.72 -7.21
N ILE A 189 -22.11 -33.01 -8.08
CA ILE A 189 -21.79 -33.54 -9.41
C ILE A 189 -20.61 -34.51 -9.36
N ASP A 190 -19.49 -34.12 -8.77
CA ASP A 190 -18.24 -34.88 -8.88
C ASP A 190 -18.14 -36.01 -7.84
N VAL A 191 -18.84 -35.90 -6.70
CA VAL A 191 -18.85 -36.93 -5.65
C VAL A 191 -20.12 -37.77 -5.68
N LEU A 192 -21.29 -37.15 -5.84
CA LEU A 192 -22.57 -37.86 -5.79
C LEU A 192 -23.08 -38.29 -7.19
N GLY A 193 -22.52 -37.76 -8.27
CA GLY A 193 -22.85 -38.15 -9.64
C GLY A 193 -24.09 -37.48 -10.22
N ASP A 194 -24.54 -36.36 -9.64
CA ASP A 194 -25.76 -35.63 -10.06
C ASP A 194 -25.54 -34.82 -11.36
N VAL A 195 -25.30 -35.50 -12.49
CA VAL A 195 -24.92 -34.89 -13.78
C VAL A 195 -25.97 -33.93 -14.36
N GLU A 196 -27.23 -34.00 -13.92
CA GLU A 196 -28.30 -33.08 -14.33
C GLU A 196 -28.03 -31.63 -13.89
N LEU A 197 -27.16 -31.43 -12.89
CA LEU A 197 -26.82 -30.10 -12.37
C LEU A 197 -25.70 -29.39 -13.15
N ASN A 198 -25.16 -29.99 -14.23
CA ASN A 198 -24.04 -29.42 -14.98
C ASN A 198 -24.30 -28.01 -15.52
N GLU A 199 -25.48 -27.74 -16.09
CA GLU A 199 -25.84 -26.40 -16.57
C GLU A 199 -25.88 -25.38 -15.44
N THR A 200 -26.39 -25.80 -14.27
CA THR A 200 -26.43 -24.97 -13.06
C THR A 200 -25.02 -24.66 -12.55
N ARG A 201 -24.11 -25.65 -12.59
CA ARG A 201 -22.70 -25.47 -12.23
C ARG A 201 -22.00 -24.49 -13.17
N ASP A 202 -22.21 -24.62 -14.48
CA ASP A 202 -21.57 -23.72 -15.44
C ASP A 202 -22.07 -22.28 -15.31
N GLN A 203 -23.35 -22.08 -15.00
CA GLN A 203 -23.85 -20.75 -14.68
C GLN A 203 -23.25 -20.21 -13.37
N ALA A 204 -23.21 -21.02 -12.31
CA ALA A 204 -22.60 -20.62 -11.03
C ALA A 204 -21.12 -20.26 -11.18
N ARG A 205 -20.38 -20.92 -12.06
CA ARG A 205 -18.99 -20.58 -12.39
C ARG A 205 -18.87 -19.18 -13.00
N LYS A 206 -19.74 -18.85 -13.98
CA LYS A 206 -19.78 -17.52 -14.59
C LYS A 206 -20.18 -16.43 -13.59
N ASP A 207 -21.16 -16.73 -12.74
CA ASP A 207 -21.62 -15.82 -11.69
C ASP A 207 -20.49 -15.51 -10.71
N ALA A 208 -19.78 -16.53 -10.23
CA ALA A 208 -18.65 -16.39 -9.32
C ALA A 208 -17.47 -15.65 -9.95
N ALA A 209 -17.12 -15.92 -11.22
CA ALA A 209 -16.08 -15.19 -11.93
C ALA A 209 -16.44 -13.71 -12.09
N THR A 210 -17.70 -13.42 -12.43
CA THR A 210 -18.22 -12.04 -12.55
C THR A 210 -18.20 -11.32 -11.20
N TRP A 211 -18.62 -12.00 -10.13
CA TRP A 211 -18.56 -11.49 -8.77
C TRP A 211 -17.12 -11.18 -8.35
N LEU A 212 -16.19 -12.12 -8.55
CA LEU A 212 -14.77 -11.94 -8.22
C LEU A 212 -14.19 -10.73 -8.96
N SER A 213 -14.46 -10.59 -10.26
CA SER A 213 -14.00 -9.44 -11.06
C SER A 213 -14.51 -8.10 -10.49
N LYS A 214 -15.77 -8.05 -10.04
CA LYS A 214 -16.34 -6.86 -9.39
C LYS A 214 -15.64 -6.55 -8.06
N GLN A 215 -15.43 -7.56 -7.21
CA GLN A 215 -14.74 -7.38 -5.92
C GLN A 215 -13.30 -6.88 -6.12
N LEU A 216 -12.56 -7.50 -7.03
CA LEU A 216 -11.19 -7.11 -7.34
C LEU A 216 -11.09 -5.68 -7.87
N ARG A 217 -12.01 -5.28 -8.76
CA ARG A 217 -12.07 -3.89 -9.26
C ARG A 217 -12.38 -2.91 -8.13
N HIS A 218 -13.34 -3.22 -7.27
CA HIS A 218 -13.70 -2.38 -6.14
C HIS A 218 -12.52 -2.23 -5.17
N ALA A 219 -11.91 -3.34 -4.75
CA ALA A 219 -10.77 -3.35 -3.83
C ALA A 219 -9.57 -2.57 -4.39
N SER A 220 -9.19 -2.82 -5.65
CA SER A 220 -8.12 -2.08 -6.36
C SER A 220 -8.42 -0.57 -6.39
N GLY A 221 -9.64 -0.16 -6.73
CA GLY A 221 -10.02 1.26 -6.72
C GLY A 221 -10.00 1.88 -5.32
N LEU A 222 -10.49 1.14 -4.32
CA LEU A 222 -10.57 1.60 -2.94
C LEU A 222 -9.17 1.83 -2.34
N VAL A 223 -8.21 0.93 -2.53
CA VAL A 223 -6.86 1.11 -1.96
C VAL A 223 -6.13 2.31 -2.57
N TRP A 224 -6.26 2.54 -3.88
CA TRP A 224 -5.70 3.72 -4.52
C TRP A 224 -6.34 5.01 -4.00
N HIS A 225 -7.66 5.01 -3.85
CA HIS A 225 -8.39 6.15 -3.28
C HIS A 225 -7.94 6.45 -1.85
N LEU A 226 -7.86 5.44 -0.99
CA LEU A 226 -7.43 5.61 0.41
C LEU A 226 -6.00 6.14 0.53
N LEU A 227 -5.08 5.63 -0.31
CA LEU A 227 -3.71 6.13 -0.33
C LEU A 227 -3.66 7.61 -0.78
N ASP A 228 -4.44 7.98 -1.80
CA ASP A 228 -4.52 9.36 -2.28
C ASP A 228 -5.12 10.29 -1.24
N GLU A 229 -6.19 9.89 -0.54
CA GLU A 229 -6.80 10.68 0.54
C GLU A 229 -5.83 10.90 1.70
N VAL A 230 -5.02 9.89 2.05
CA VAL A 230 -3.97 10.06 3.07
C VAL A 230 -2.90 11.04 2.60
N CYS A 231 -2.42 10.91 1.35
CA CYS A 231 -1.47 11.86 0.78
C CYS A 231 -2.05 13.27 0.71
N ARG A 232 -3.31 13.43 0.29
CA ARG A 232 -4.04 14.69 0.24
C ARG A 232 -4.16 15.32 1.62
N GLY A 233 -4.66 14.57 2.61
CA GLY A 233 -4.86 15.08 3.96
C GLY A 233 -3.58 15.61 4.60
N PHE A 234 -2.43 14.96 4.37
CA PHE A 234 -1.15 15.48 4.85
C PHE A 234 -0.53 16.58 3.98
N SER A 235 -0.87 16.64 2.69
CA SER A 235 -0.25 17.59 1.75
C SER A 235 -0.33 19.03 2.23
N ASP A 236 -1.49 19.43 2.77
CA ASP A 236 -1.74 20.80 3.22
C ASP A 236 -0.75 21.28 4.29
N GLY A 237 -0.17 20.36 5.06
CA GLY A 237 0.79 20.70 6.12
C GLY A 237 2.23 20.30 5.85
N ILE A 238 2.51 19.23 5.07
CA ILE A 238 3.87 18.68 4.96
C ILE A 238 4.46 18.72 3.55
N LEU A 239 3.67 19.08 2.52
CA LEU A 239 4.09 19.11 1.13
C LEU A 239 4.03 20.55 0.59
N LEU A 240 5.14 21.04 0.04
CA LEU A 240 5.21 22.35 -0.61
C LEU A 240 4.65 22.31 -2.04
N ASP A 241 4.29 23.48 -2.58
CA ASP A 241 3.78 23.63 -3.96
C ASP A 241 4.75 23.15 -5.04
N ASN A 242 6.05 23.15 -4.75
CA ASN A 242 7.10 22.64 -5.64
C ASN A 242 7.40 21.14 -5.44
N ASP A 243 6.45 20.40 -4.87
CA ASP A 243 6.57 18.97 -4.56
C ASP A 243 7.81 18.65 -3.74
N ARG A 244 8.01 19.39 -2.64
CA ARG A 244 9.05 19.09 -1.65
C ARG A 244 8.45 18.79 -0.30
N ILE A 245 8.92 17.73 0.34
CA ILE A 245 8.56 17.40 1.72
C ILE A 245 9.26 18.37 2.68
N ILE A 246 8.48 18.96 3.59
CA ILE A 246 9.02 19.79 4.66
C ILE A 246 9.65 18.87 5.71
N VAL A 247 10.97 18.95 5.88
CA VAL A 247 11.66 18.16 6.92
C VAL A 247 11.43 18.82 8.29
N PRO A 248 11.04 18.06 9.33
CA PRO A 248 10.91 18.60 10.69
C PRO A 248 12.22 19.22 11.19
N ASN A 249 12.14 20.33 11.94
CA ASN A 249 13.30 21.10 12.38
C ASN A 249 14.33 20.28 13.18
N HIS A 250 13.88 19.37 14.03
CA HIS A 250 14.76 18.50 14.82
C HIS A 250 15.48 17.41 14.01
N LEU A 251 15.12 17.25 12.72
CA LEU A 251 15.72 16.30 11.78
C LEU A 251 16.58 16.99 10.71
N LYS A 252 16.54 18.33 10.60
CA LYS A 252 17.43 19.07 9.68
C LYS A 252 18.86 19.00 10.17
N ASP A 253 19.80 18.72 9.26
CA ASP A 253 21.23 18.69 9.60
C ASP A 253 21.82 20.11 9.72
N ASP A 254 21.28 21.07 8.95
CA ASP A 254 21.66 22.48 9.03
C ASP A 254 20.42 23.39 9.13
N LEU A 255 20.21 23.96 10.32
CA LEU A 255 19.12 24.90 10.58
C LEU A 255 19.33 26.27 9.92
N THR A 256 20.57 26.61 9.51
CA THR A 256 20.88 27.94 8.97
C THR A 256 20.42 28.11 7.53
N ALA A 257 20.48 27.06 6.70
CA ALA A 257 19.99 27.09 5.32
C ALA A 257 18.46 27.36 5.23
N PHE A 258 17.67 26.82 6.18
CA PHE A 258 16.21 26.99 6.19
C PHE A 258 15.78 28.42 6.52
N ARG A 259 16.45 29.07 7.48
CA ARG A 259 16.19 30.47 7.84
C ARG A 259 16.41 31.41 6.64
N ASN A 260 17.42 31.11 5.83
CA ASN A 260 17.69 31.89 4.61
C ASN A 260 16.63 31.64 3.51
N ALA A 261 16.10 30.42 3.39
CA ALA A 261 15.04 30.10 2.41
C ALA A 261 13.69 30.74 2.75
N GLN A 262 13.29 30.74 4.03
CA GLN A 262 12.06 31.43 4.48
C GLN A 262 12.17 32.95 4.32
N ALA A 263 13.33 33.54 4.61
CA ALA A 263 13.56 34.97 4.42
C ALA A 263 13.40 35.40 2.94
N ASN A 264 13.74 34.53 1.99
CA ASN A 264 13.62 34.79 0.56
C ASN A 264 12.24 34.47 -0.03
N ALA A 265 11.37 33.78 0.72
CA ALA A 265 10.03 33.38 0.27
C ALA A 265 8.93 34.36 0.72
N VAL A 266 9.24 35.34 1.57
CA VAL A 266 8.32 36.43 1.88
C VAL A 266 8.35 37.40 0.70
N PRO A 267 7.27 37.53 -0.10
CA PRO A 267 7.24 38.55 -1.13
C PRO A 267 7.26 39.90 -0.44
N GLU A 268 8.13 40.80 -0.89
CA GLU A 268 8.08 42.22 -0.52
C GLU A 268 6.69 42.77 -0.86
N SER A 269 5.76 42.69 0.10
CA SER A 269 4.49 43.38 0.02
C SER A 269 4.82 44.86 0.16
N LYS A 270 4.86 45.51 -1.00
CA LYS A 270 5.07 46.95 -1.22
C LYS A 270 4.49 47.78 -0.08
N ALA A 271 5.38 48.54 0.57
CA ALA A 271 4.98 49.71 1.34
C ALA A 271 4.40 50.76 0.36
N PRO A 272 3.38 51.54 0.80
CA PRO A 272 2.56 52.41 -0.04
C PRO A 272 3.32 53.58 -0.69
#